data_AF-A0ABD2HMR7-F1
#
_entry.id   AF-A0ABD2HMR7-F1
#
_cell.length_a   1.000
_cell.length_b   1.000
_cell.length_c   1.000
_cell.angle_alpha   90.00
_cell.angle_beta   90.00
_cell.angle_gamma   90.00
#
_symmetry.space_group_name_H-M   'P 1'
#
loop_
_entity.id
_entity.type
_entity.pdbx_description
1 polymer ?
#
loop_
_entity_poly.entity_id
_entity_poly.type
_entity_poly.pdbx_seq_one_letter_code
_entity_poly.pdbx_strand_id
1 'polypeptide(L)'
;MWRLARVVTTSELLDAPPDAEAGLPGFSAFCADLHPHRPASIIGYLPLIPASPTDRAVLKEEIKRLVKTLHALGDKYTIITGDQATYELAVAIRDKHRDEFCNVVLLLGGFHQANNYMKAV
;
A
#
# COMPACT_ATOMS: atom_id res chain seq x y z
N MET A 1 -4.70 17.12 5.58
CA MET A 1 -4.39 16.36 6.83
C MET A 1 -4.63 14.88 6.57
N TRP A 2 -3.86 13.97 7.19
CA TRP A 2 -4.02 12.51 7.04
C TRP A 2 -4.66 11.96 8.32
N ARG A 3 -5.50 10.93 8.20
CA ARG A 3 -6.11 10.21 9.33
C ARG A 3 -5.78 8.74 9.20
N LEU A 4 -5.28 8.13 10.26
CA LEU A 4 -5.03 6.70 10.31
C LEU A 4 -6.30 6.00 10.80
N ALA A 5 -6.63 4.88 10.19
CA ALA A 5 -7.72 4.02 10.65
C ALA A 5 -7.28 2.56 10.62
N ARG A 6 -7.53 1.84 11.71
CA ARG A 6 -7.24 0.41 11.75
C ARG A 6 -8.23 -0.36 10.89
N VAL A 7 -7.71 -1.20 10.01
CA VAL A 7 -8.50 -2.19 9.25
C VAL A 7 -8.79 -3.38 10.17
N VAL A 8 -10.07 -3.62 10.46
CA VAL A 8 -10.55 -4.63 11.43
C VAL A 8 -10.90 -5.92 10.72
N THR A 9 -11.67 -5.77 9.64
CA THR A 9 -12.01 -6.78 8.66
C THR A 9 -11.56 -6.26 7.29
N THR A 10 -11.75 -7.05 6.23
CA THR A 10 -11.29 -6.65 4.90
C THR A 10 -11.93 -5.37 4.36
N SER A 11 -13.04 -4.90 4.94
CA SER A 11 -13.78 -3.73 4.48
C SER A 11 -14.15 -2.73 5.58
N GLU A 12 -13.84 -3.01 6.85
CA GLU A 12 -14.23 -2.15 7.98
C GLU A 12 -13.03 -1.44 8.59
N LEU A 13 -13.21 -0.14 8.83
CA LEU A 13 -12.24 0.76 9.48
C LEU A 13 -12.75 1.16 10.85
N LEU A 14 -12.00 0.87 11.93
CA LEU A 14 -12.46 1.09 13.31
C LEU A 14 -12.43 2.56 13.75
N ASP A 15 -11.53 3.36 13.16
CA ASP A 15 -11.25 4.74 13.60
C ASP A 15 -11.59 5.80 12.53
N ALA A 16 -12.24 5.40 11.44
CA ALA A 16 -12.75 6.31 10.42
C ALA A 16 -14.18 6.76 10.79
N PRO A 17 -14.48 8.06 10.88
CA PRO A 17 -15.86 8.51 11.06
C PRO A 17 -16.70 8.03 9.85
N PRO A 18 -17.91 7.48 10.05
CA PRO A 18 -18.77 7.00 8.97
C PRO A 18 -19.13 8.10 7.97
N ASP A 19 -19.07 9.36 8.40
CA ASP A 19 -19.51 10.54 7.65
C ASP A 19 -18.32 11.40 7.16
N ALA A 20 -17.08 10.92 7.32
CA ALA A 20 -15.92 11.64 6.81
C ALA A 20 -15.88 11.49 5.28
N GLU A 21 -16.13 12.57 4.54
CA GLU A 21 -15.79 12.62 3.12
C GLU A 21 -14.31 12.26 2.97
N ALA A 22 -14.02 11.10 2.37
CA ALA A 22 -12.66 10.71 2.07
C ALA A 22 -12.15 11.61 0.94
N GLY A 23 -11.34 12.60 1.30
CA GLY A 23 -10.74 13.51 0.33
C GLY A 23 -9.69 12.79 -0.52
N LEU A 24 -9.47 13.28 -1.74
CA LEU A 24 -8.42 12.78 -2.63
C LEU A 24 -7.12 12.53 -1.84
N PRO A 25 -6.51 11.35 -1.99
CA PRO A 25 -5.34 11.02 -1.21
C PRO A 25 -4.19 11.94 -1.62
N GLY A 26 -3.72 12.74 -0.67
CA GLY A 26 -2.64 13.68 -0.91
C GLY A 26 -1.32 13.00 -0.74
N PHE A 27 -1.08 11.98 -1.55
CA PHE A 27 0.13 11.16 -1.55
C PHE A 27 1.41 11.98 -1.80
N SER A 28 1.28 13.18 -2.35
CA SER A 28 2.38 14.14 -2.50
C SER A 28 2.03 15.50 -1.87
N ALA A 29 3.06 16.23 -1.43
CA ALA A 29 2.94 17.62 -0.99
C ALA A 29 2.33 18.50 -2.10
N PHE A 30 2.65 18.20 -3.37
CA PHE A 30 2.06 18.87 -4.54
C PHE A 30 0.53 18.69 -4.62
N CYS A 31 0.01 17.47 -4.48
CA CYS A 31 -1.43 17.24 -4.50
C CYS A 31 -2.14 17.91 -3.32
N ALA A 32 -1.46 18.02 -2.17
CA ALA A 32 -1.97 18.72 -1.01
C ALA A 32 -2.02 20.24 -1.21
N ASP A 33 -1.03 20.82 -1.89
CA ASP A 33 -0.94 22.25 -2.19
C ASP A 33 -1.99 22.69 -3.22
N LEU A 34 -2.21 21.89 -4.27
CA LEU A 34 -3.23 22.18 -5.29
C LEU A 34 -4.68 22.14 -4.75
N HIS A 35 -4.90 21.45 -3.63
CA HIS A 35 -6.24 21.28 -3.05
C HIS A 35 -6.21 21.60 -1.55
N PRO A 36 -6.04 22.88 -1.17
CA PRO A 36 -5.82 23.30 0.22
C PRO A 36 -7.05 23.03 1.12
N HIS A 37 -8.25 22.96 0.52
CA HIS A 37 -9.50 22.69 1.22
C HIS A 37 -9.99 21.24 1.12
N ARG A 38 -9.13 20.31 0.66
CA ARG A 38 -9.54 18.90 0.55
C ARG A 38 -9.84 18.29 1.92
N PRO A 39 -10.84 17.40 2.01
CA PRO A 39 -11.05 16.60 3.21
C PRO A 39 -9.79 15.76 3.55
N ALA A 40 -9.70 15.31 4.80
CA ALA A 40 -8.58 14.50 5.22
C ALA A 40 -8.56 13.14 4.50
N SER A 41 -7.38 12.71 4.07
CA SER A 41 -7.21 11.37 3.50
C SER A 41 -7.23 10.34 4.62
N ILE A 42 -8.01 9.28 4.46
CA ILE A 42 -8.06 8.15 5.39
C ILE A 42 -7.06 7.09 4.92
N ILE A 43 -6.21 6.64 5.83
CA ILE A 43 -5.17 5.64 5.57
C ILE A 43 -5.46 4.44 6.45
N GLY A 44 -5.92 3.38 5.78
CA GLY A 44 -6.09 2.08 6.40
C GLY A 44 -4.74 1.44 6.69
N TYR A 45 -4.54 0.94 7.91
CA TYR A 45 -3.41 0.08 8.24
C TYR A 45 -3.86 -1.28 8.74
N LEU A 46 -3.17 -2.32 8.29
CA LEU A 46 -3.36 -3.70 8.75
C LEU A 46 -2.50 -3.97 9.99
N PRO A 47 -2.91 -4.88 10.89
CA PRO A 47 -2.04 -5.36 11.98
C PRO A 47 -0.72 -5.91 11.44
N LEU A 48 0.41 -5.59 12.08
CA LEU A 48 1.71 -6.08 11.66
C LEU A 48 1.86 -7.58 11.95
N ILE A 49 2.46 -8.33 11.02
CA ILE A 49 3.02 -9.65 11.34
C ILE A 49 4.34 -9.41 12.09
N PRO A 50 4.53 -9.94 13.32
CA PRO A 50 5.73 -9.70 14.12
C PRO A 50 6.91 -10.55 13.63
N ALA A 51 7.34 -10.33 12.39
CA ALA A 51 8.42 -11.04 11.73
C ALA A 51 9.13 -10.12 10.71
N SER A 52 10.28 -10.56 10.19
CA SER A 52 11.03 -9.76 9.21
C SER A 52 10.23 -9.58 7.92
N PRO A 53 10.13 -8.36 7.36
CA PRO A 53 9.50 -8.14 6.06
C PRO A 53 10.30 -8.74 4.89
N THR A 54 11.56 -9.13 5.13
CA THR A 54 12.40 -9.85 4.16
C THR A 54 12.27 -11.37 4.23
N ASP A 55 11.49 -11.89 5.17
CA ASP A 55 11.10 -13.31 5.15
C ASP A 55 10.09 -13.52 4.01
N ARG A 56 10.38 -14.48 3.12
CA ARG A 56 9.56 -14.75 1.94
C ARG A 56 8.13 -15.19 2.29
N ALA A 57 7.94 -15.98 3.34
CA ALA A 57 6.62 -16.45 3.74
C ALA A 57 5.80 -15.30 4.35
N VAL A 58 6.45 -14.47 5.16
CA VAL A 58 5.83 -13.26 5.74
C VAL A 58 5.41 -12.28 4.64
N LEU A 59 6.31 -11.96 3.70
CA LEU A 59 5.99 -11.03 2.62
C LEU A 59 4.88 -11.56 1.71
N LYS A 60 4.86 -12.87 1.42
CA LYS A 60 3.75 -13.48 0.66
C LYS A 60 2.42 -13.32 1.39
N GLU A 61 2.41 -13.56 2.71
CA GLU A 61 1.20 -13.40 3.51
C GLU A 61 0.75 -11.94 3.56
N GLU A 62 1.66 -10.97 3.69
CA GLU A 62 1.30 -9.55 3.62
C GLU A 62 0.69 -9.18 2.26
N ILE A 63 1.27 -9.64 1.14
CA ILE A 63 0.70 -9.41 -0.20
C ILE A 63 -0.73 -9.96 -0.29
N LYS A 64 -0.98 -11.18 0.22
CA LYS A 64 -2.34 -11.76 0.26
C LYS A 64 -3.31 -10.92 1.06
N ARG A 65 -2.91 -10.46 2.26
CA ARG A 65 -3.74 -9.64 3.14
C ARG A 65 -4.09 -8.30 2.48
N LEU A 66 -3.14 -7.69 1.78
CA LEU A 66 -3.35 -6.46 1.00
C LEU A 66 -4.32 -6.69 -0.16
N VAL A 67 -4.09 -7.71 -0.99
CA VAL A 67 -4.97 -8.03 -2.12
C VAL A 67 -6.40 -8.31 -1.64
N LYS A 68 -6.56 -9.10 -0.58
CA LYS A 68 -7.87 -9.43 -0.01
C LYS A 68 -8.60 -8.18 0.50
N THR A 69 -7.87 -7.26 1.15
CA THR A 69 -8.42 -6.02 1.69
C THR A 69 -8.87 -5.09 0.56
N LEU A 70 -7.99 -4.81 -0.39
CA LEU A 70 -8.30 -3.91 -1.51
C LEU A 70 -9.41 -4.46 -2.40
N HIS A 71 -9.42 -5.77 -2.66
CA HIS A 71 -10.53 -6.40 -3.38
C HIS A 71 -11.87 -6.25 -2.65
N ALA A 72 -11.89 -6.38 -1.32
CA ALA A 72 -13.11 -6.17 -0.54
C ALA A 72 -13.57 -4.70 -0.53
N LEU A 73 -12.66 -3.75 -0.77
CA LEU A 73 -12.97 -2.34 -1.00
C LEU A 73 -13.40 -2.04 -2.45
N GLY A 74 -13.39 -3.04 -3.34
CA GLY A 74 -13.81 -2.93 -4.73
C GLY A 74 -12.68 -2.60 -5.71
N ASP A 75 -11.42 -2.57 -5.26
CA ASP A 75 -10.29 -2.29 -6.13
C ASP A 75 -9.96 -3.48 -7.04
N LYS A 76 -9.86 -3.21 -8.35
CA LYS A 76 -9.46 -4.20 -9.35
C LYS A 76 -7.98 -4.56 -9.26
N TYR A 77 -7.13 -3.58 -8.94
CA TYR A 77 -5.68 -3.72 -8.90
C TYR A 77 -5.15 -3.40 -7.51
N THR A 78 -4.11 -4.12 -7.09
CA THR A 78 -3.40 -3.86 -5.84
C THR A 78 -2.01 -3.33 -6.17
N ILE A 79 -1.78 -2.05 -5.89
CA ILE A 79 -0.48 -1.40 -6.08
C ILE A 79 0.32 -1.52 -4.78
N ILE A 80 1.50 -2.14 -4.84
CA ILE A 80 2.38 -2.32 -3.69
C ILE A 80 3.69 -1.60 -3.99
N THR A 81 4.09 -0.73 -3.06
CA THR A 81 5.39 -0.05 -3.08
C THR A 81 6.19 -0.46 -1.85
N GLY A 82 7.50 -0.68 -2.02
CA GLY A 82 8.39 -1.13 -0.94
C GLY A 82 9.83 -0.70 -1.13
N ASP A 83 10.67 -1.01 -0.14
CA ASP A 83 12.12 -0.88 -0.28
C ASP A 83 12.68 -1.83 -1.36
N GLN A 84 13.97 -1.70 -1.69
CA GLN A 84 14.58 -2.52 -2.73
C GLN A 84 14.55 -4.03 -2.44
N ALA A 85 14.86 -4.44 -1.20
CA ALA A 85 14.92 -5.86 -0.85
C ALA A 85 13.52 -6.50 -0.92
N THR A 86 12.53 -5.84 -0.32
CA THR A 86 11.13 -6.29 -0.35
C THR A 86 10.56 -6.26 -1.77
N TYR A 87 10.92 -5.28 -2.61
CA TYR A 87 10.52 -5.24 -4.01
C TYR A 87 11.05 -6.45 -4.80
N GLU A 88 12.35 -6.75 -4.70
CA GLU A 88 12.97 -7.89 -5.39
C GLU A 88 12.33 -9.23 -4.96
N LEU A 89 12.10 -9.41 -3.65
CA LEU A 89 11.38 -10.57 -3.13
C LEU A 89 9.93 -10.64 -3.62
N ALA A 90 9.21 -9.51 -3.63
CA ALA A 90 7.82 -9.44 -4.08
C ALA A 90 7.68 -9.80 -5.55
N VAL A 91 8.62 -9.37 -6.40
CA VAL A 91 8.67 -9.76 -7.83
C VAL A 91 8.80 -11.28 -7.95
N ALA A 92 9.75 -11.88 -7.22
CA ALA A 92 9.93 -13.33 -7.24
C ALA A 92 8.69 -14.10 -6.74
N ILE A 93 8.01 -13.59 -5.71
CA ILE A 93 6.75 -14.17 -5.19
C ILE A 93 5.64 -14.08 -6.23
N ARG A 94 5.41 -12.89 -6.81
CA ARG A 94 4.37 -12.65 -7.82
C ARG A 94 4.58 -13.55 -9.04
N ASP A 95 5.81 -13.64 -9.54
CA ASP A 95 6.10 -14.41 -10.75
C ASP A 95 5.94 -15.92 -10.53
N LYS A 96 6.31 -16.42 -9.34
CA LYS A 96 6.08 -17.81 -8.94
C LYS A 96 4.59 -18.14 -8.76
N HIS A 97 3.77 -17.15 -8.40
CA HIS A 97 2.35 -17.30 -8.10
C HIS A 97 1.49 -16.39 -8.98
N ARG A 98 1.75 -16.41 -10.29
CA ARG A 98 1.20 -15.43 -11.24
C ARG A 98 -0.32 -15.41 -11.28
N ASP A 99 -0.95 -16.58 -11.18
CA ASP A 99 -2.41 -16.69 -11.17
C ASP A 99 -3.02 -16.08 -9.90
N GLU A 100 -2.35 -16.28 -8.76
CA GLU A 100 -2.75 -15.75 -7.45
C GLU A 100 -2.61 -14.23 -7.37
N PHE A 101 -1.59 -13.67 -8.03
CA PHE A 101 -1.21 -12.25 -7.94
C PHE A 101 -1.28 -11.52 -9.28
N CYS A 102 -2.16 -11.94 -10.19
CA CYS A 102 -2.26 -11.39 -11.54
C CYS A 102 -2.63 -9.89 -11.58
N ASN A 103 -3.32 -9.40 -10.55
CA ASN A 103 -3.73 -8.00 -10.41
C ASN A 103 -2.81 -7.18 -9.49
N VAL A 104 -1.66 -7.72 -9.09
CA VAL A 104 -0.68 -7.02 -8.26
C VAL A 104 0.31 -6.25 -9.14
N VAL A 105 0.37 -4.93 -8.93
CA VAL A 105 1.34 -4.04 -9.55
C VAL A 105 2.40 -3.69 -8.51
N LEU A 106 3.66 -4.00 -8.82
CA LEU A 106 4.79 -3.74 -7.93
C LEU A 106 5.53 -2.48 -8.37
N LEU A 107 5.78 -1.58 -7.43
CA LEU A 107 6.56 -0.36 -7.63
C LEU A 107 7.75 -0.35 -6.67
N LEU A 108 8.93 0.01 -7.16
CA LEU A 108 10.06 0.30 -6.28
C LEU A 108 9.78 1.61 -5.52
N GLY A 109 10.12 1.69 -4.24
CA GLY A 109 9.90 2.90 -3.46
C GLY A 109 10.62 4.12 -4.04
N GLY A 110 9.98 5.29 -3.98
CA GLY A 110 10.46 6.51 -4.66
C GLY A 110 11.91 6.89 -4.33
N PHE A 111 12.34 6.67 -3.09
CA PHE A 111 13.75 6.85 -2.71
C PHE A 111 14.71 5.93 -3.50
N HIS A 112 14.39 4.63 -3.57
CA HIS A 112 15.21 3.67 -4.30
C HIS A 112 15.11 3.86 -5.82
N GLN A 113 13.97 4.34 -6.35
CA GLN A 113 13.87 4.76 -7.75
C GLN A 113 14.83 5.93 -8.02
N ALA A 114 14.82 6.97 -7.19
CA ALA A 114 15.72 8.10 -7.34
C ALA A 114 17.20 7.66 -7.24
N ASN A 115 17.52 6.76 -6.32
CA ASN A 115 18.88 6.22 -6.19
C ASN A 115 19.31 5.44 -7.45
N ASN A 116 18.45 4.55 -7.97
CA ASN A 116 18.78 3.71 -9.11
C ASN A 116 18.83 4.47 -10.44
N TYR A 117 17.93 5.43 -10.67
CA TYR A 117 17.80 6.12 -11.97
C TYR A 117 18.46 7.48 -12.01
N MET A 118 18.47 8.22 -10.90
CA MET A 118 18.99 9.59 -10.86
C MET A 118 20.35 9.71 -10.19
N LYS A 119 20.94 8.59 -9.72
CA LYS A 119 22.12 8.61 -8.84
C LYS A 119 21.91 9.61 -7.70
N ALA A 120 20.74 9.57 -7.08
CA ALA A 120 20.43 10.39 -5.92
C ALA A 120 21.18 9.93 -4.65
N VAL A 121 22.37 9.32 -4.81
CA VAL A 121 23.55 9.33 -3.94
C VAL A 121 24.75 9.06 -4.84
#